data_AF-A0A955TCE2-F1
#
_entry.id   AF-A0A955TCE2-F1
#
_cell.length_a   1.000
_cell.length_b   1.000
_cell.length_c   1.000
_cell.angle_alpha   90.00
_cell.angle_beta   90.00
_cell.angle_gamma   90.00
#
_symmetry.space_group_name_H-M   'P 1'
#
loop_
_entity.id
_entity.type
_entity.pdbx_description
1 polymer ?
#
loop_
_entity_poly.entity_id
_entity_poly.type
_entity_poly.pdbx_seq_one_letter_code
_entity_poly.pdbx_strand_id
1 'polypeptide(L)' 'HPGAYQLGRSQWRPSHIHSLIQAPGHQTLITQLYFKGDPRNEPDSLFKPSLAIDVAKVKTANGEYEAGVFDIVLKAEGA' A
#
# COMPACT_ATOMS: atom_id res chain seq x y z
N HIS A 1 -7.62 1.54 -7.68
CA HIS A 1 -7.15 1.32 -6.29
C HIS A 1 -8.28 1.67 -5.31
N PRO A 2 -8.19 1.35 -3.99
CA PRO A 2 -9.23 1.68 -3.01
C PRO A 2 -9.52 3.19 -2.91
N GLY A 3 -10.67 3.55 -2.33
CA GLY A 3 -10.94 4.95 -1.97
C GLY A 3 -10.11 5.42 -0.77
N ALA A 4 -9.94 6.73 -0.63
CA ALA A 4 -9.41 7.34 0.59
C ALA A 4 -10.34 7.10 1.79
N TYR A 5 -9.79 7.00 2.99
CA TYR A 5 -10.56 6.74 4.21
C TYR A 5 -10.74 8.01 5.05
N GLN A 6 -11.97 8.30 5.47
CA GLN A 6 -12.28 9.47 6.28
C GLN A 6 -12.15 9.15 7.77
N LEU A 7 -11.28 9.88 8.47
CA LEU A 7 -11.07 9.77 9.93
C LEU A 7 -11.98 10.72 10.72
N GLY A 8 -12.49 11.76 10.08
CA GLY A 8 -13.33 12.78 10.71
C GLY A 8 -13.79 13.83 9.71
N ARG A 9 -14.34 14.96 10.19
CA ARG A 9 -14.95 15.97 9.30
C ARG A 9 -13.99 16.52 8.23
N SER A 10 -12.71 16.70 8.56
CA SER A 10 -11.70 17.28 7.66
C SER A 10 -10.45 16.42 7.47
N GLN A 11 -10.36 15.25 8.10
CA GLN A 11 -9.16 14.41 8.07
C GLN A 11 -9.40 13.14 7.25
N TRP A 12 -8.44 12.85 6.38
CA TRP A 12 -8.47 11.72 5.47
C TRP A 12 -7.13 11.01 5.47
N ARG A 13 -7.16 9.69 5.33
CA ARG A 13 -5.99 8.87 4.98
C ARG A 13 -5.97 8.65 3.47
N PRO A 14 -4.78 8.56 2.84
CA PRO A 14 -4.67 8.24 1.42
C PRO A 14 -5.25 6.87 1.15
N SER A 15 -5.44 6.55 -0.12
CA SER A 15 -5.73 5.17 -0.52
C SER A 15 -4.59 4.26 -0.08
N HIS A 16 -4.91 3.14 0.57
CA HIS A 16 -3.93 2.16 1.01
C HIS A 16 -4.53 0.75 1.08
N ILE A 17 -3.65 -0.25 1.07
CA ILE A 17 -3.99 -1.67 1.26
C ILE A 17 -3.21 -2.19 2.46
N HIS A 18 -3.92 -2.71 3.45
CA HIS A 18 -3.29 -3.36 4.61
C HIS A 18 -2.78 -4.75 4.26
N SER A 19 -1.66 -5.15 4.87
CA SER A 19 -1.13 -6.49 4.72
C SER A 19 -0.55 -6.99 6.05
N LEU A 20 -0.96 -8.19 6.41
CA LEU A 20 -0.36 -9.00 7.47
C LEU A 20 0.24 -10.22 6.78
N ILE A 21 1.55 -10.39 6.90
CA ILE A 21 2.30 -11.43 6.19
C ILE A 21 3.07 -12.26 7.20
N GLN A 22 2.93 -13.58 7.10
CA GLN A 22 3.58 -14.55 7.95
C GLN A 22 4.17 -15.67 7.08
N ALA A 23 5.37 -16.11 7.45
CA ALA A 23 6.01 -17.28 6.87
C ALA A 23 6.82 -18.00 7.96
N PRO A 24 6.90 -19.35 7.95
CA PRO A 24 7.72 -20.09 8.90
C PRO A 24 9.17 -19.58 8.93
N GLY A 25 9.74 -19.44 10.13
CA GLY A 25 11.12 -18.98 10.35
C GLY A 25 11.36 -17.50 10.05
N HIS A 26 10.31 -16.70 9.87
CA HIS A 26 10.41 -15.26 9.60
C HIS A 26 9.51 -14.45 10.54
N GLN A 27 9.95 -13.22 10.86
CA GLN A 27 9.17 -12.29 11.66
C GLN A 27 7.88 -11.91 10.94
N THR A 28 6.78 -11.86 11.69
CA THR A 28 5.50 -11.35 11.18
C THR A 28 5.63 -9.89 10.76
N LEU A 29 5.22 -9.56 9.54
CA LEU A 29 5.18 -8.19 9.05
C LEU A 29 3.74 -7.68 8.99
N ILE A 30 3.47 -6.60 9.72
CA ILE A 30 2.25 -5.80 9.57
C ILE A 30 2.65 -4.51 8.89
N THR A 31 2.10 -4.27 7.70
CA THR A 31 2.43 -3.10 6.89
C THR A 31 1.22 -2.65 6.07
N GLN A 32 1.40 -1.58 5.29
CA GLN A 32 0.43 -1.10 4.33
C GLN A 32 1.13 -0.58 3.07
N LEU A 33 0.48 -0.77 1.93
CA LEU A 33 0.86 -0.26 0.62
C LEU A 33 0.14 1.07 0.36
N TYR A 34 0.83 2.02 -0.27
CA TYR A 34 0.27 3.29 -0.76
C TYR A 34 0.42 3.42 -2.28
N PHE A 35 -0.23 4.42 -2.86
CA PHE A 35 -0.16 4.73 -4.30
C PHE A 35 0.56 6.05 -4.51
N LYS A 36 1.59 6.06 -5.37
CA LYS A 36 2.32 7.28 -5.70
C LYS A 36 1.40 8.31 -6.34
N GLY A 37 1.61 9.58 -5.99
CA GLY A 37 0.82 10.70 -6.51
C GLY A 37 -0.51 10.95 -5.78
N ASP A 38 -0.90 10.14 -4.78
CA ASP A 38 -2.05 10.49 -3.92
C ASP A 38 -1.73 11.78 -3.14
N PRO A 39 -2.51 12.88 -3.30
CA PRO A 39 -2.25 14.14 -2.62
C PRO A 39 -2.40 14.05 -1.10
N ARG A 40 -2.99 12.96 -0.58
CA ARG A 40 -3.13 12.71 0.85
C ARG A 40 -1.92 12.00 1.45
N ASN A 41 -0.92 11.59 0.65
CA ASN A 41 0.30 10.97 1.17
C ASN A 41 1.12 11.93 2.03
N GLU A 42 1.35 13.17 1.56
CA GLU A 42 2.16 14.17 2.28
C GLU A 42 1.63 14.55 3.67
N PRO A 43 0.34 14.87 3.86
CA PRO A 43 -0.18 15.25 5.19
C PRO A 43 -0.29 14.06 6.15
N ASP A 44 -0.02 12.84 5.71
CA ASP A 44 -0.25 11.65 6.50
C ASP A 44 1.00 11.19 7.27
N SER A 45 0.90 11.19 8.60
CA SER A 45 2.01 10.85 9.48
C SER A 45 2.46 9.37 9.41
N LEU A 46 1.64 8.47 8.87
CA LEU A 46 1.98 7.05 8.70
C LEU A 46 2.54 6.75 7.31
N PHE A 47 2.60 7.74 6.42
CA PHE A 47 3.12 7.56 5.07
C PHE A 47 4.63 7.38 5.08
N LYS A 48 5.10 6.42 4.28
CA LYS A 48 6.52 6.24 3.97
C LYS A 48 6.66 6.12 2.45
N PRO A 49 7.52 6.93 1.79
CA PRO A 49 7.70 6.84 0.34
C PRO A 49 8.10 5.45 -0.16
N SER A 50 8.84 4.67 0.65
CA SER A 50 9.24 3.29 0.33
C SER A 50 8.08 2.29 0.27
N LEU A 51 6.89 2.67 0.77
CA LEU A 51 5.69 1.84 0.74
C LEU A 51 4.72 2.26 -0.38
N ALA A 52 5.11 3.21 -1.24
CA ALA A 52 4.28 3.71 -2.32
C ALA A 52 4.70 3.13 -3.68
N ILE A 53 3.76 2.55 -4.40
CA ILE A 53 4.02 1.98 -5.73
C ILE A 53 3.51 2.89 -6.85
N ASP A 54 4.13 2.76 -8.01
CA ASP A 54 3.55 3.22 -9.26
C ASP A 54 2.47 2.23 -9.72
N VAL A 55 1.44 2.76 -10.38
CA VAL A 55 0.42 1.95 -11.05
C VAL A 55 0.32 2.35 -12.52
N ALA A 56 0.11 1.36 -13.37
CA ALA A 56 -0.10 1.53 -14.79
C ALA A 56 -1.52 1.11 -15.17
N LYS A 57 -2.12 1.82 -16.12
CA LYS A 57 -3.37 1.39 -16.75
C LYS A 57 -3.10 0.23 -17.70
N VAL A 58 -3.86 -0.84 -17.56
CA VAL A 58 -3.77 -2.05 -18.39
C VAL A 58 -5.15 -2.34 -18.97
N LYS A 59 -5.22 -2.50 -20.29
CA LYS A 59 -6.42 -2.96 -20.98
C LYS A 59 -6.37 -4.46 -21.18
N THR A 60 -7.47 -5.13 -20.87
CA THR A 60 -7.68 -6.55 -21.13
C THR A 60 -8.98 -6.73 -21.93
N ALA A 61 -9.27 -7.96 -22.35
CA ALA A 61 -10.54 -8.28 -23.02
C ALA A 61 -11.78 -7.95 -22.16
N ASN A 62 -11.61 -7.87 -20.83
CA ASN A 62 -12.70 -7.69 -19.87
C ASN A 62 -12.79 -6.26 -19.29
N GLY A 63 -11.91 -5.34 -19.70
CA GLY A 63 -11.95 -3.95 -19.23
C GLY A 63 -10.59 -3.29 -19.08
N GLU A 64 -10.60 -2.08 -18.51
CA GLU A 64 -9.39 -1.31 -18.14
C GLU A 64 -9.19 -1.37 -16.62
N TYR A 65 -7.97 -1.67 -16.20
CA TYR A 65 -7.58 -1.87 -14.81
C TYR A 65 -6.33 -1.06 -14.47
N GLU A 66 -6.09 -0.85 -13.19
CA GLU A 66 -4.78 -0.41 -12.71
C GLU A 66 -4.00 -1.64 -12.22
N ALA A 67 -2.72 -1.71 -12.59
CA ALA A 67 -1.81 -2.76 -12.17
C ALA A 67 -0.53 -2.15 -11.59
N GLY A 68 0.02 -2.79 -10.55
CA GLY A 68 1.27 -2.41 -9.92
C GLY A 68 1.87 -3.59 -9.15
N VAL A 69 3.13 -3.47 -8.74
CA VAL A 69 3.88 -4.51 -8.04
C VAL A 69 4.39 -3.96 -6.72
N PHE A 70 4.21 -4.72 -5.65
CA PHE A 70 4.72 -4.40 -4.32
C PHE A 70 5.44 -5.62 -3.74
N ASP A 71 6.76 -5.54 -3.65
CA ASP A 71 7.59 -6.63 -3.13
C ASP A 71 7.65 -6.58 -1.60
N ILE A 72 7.49 -7.74 -0.97
CA ILE A 72 7.54 -7.90 0.47
C ILE A 72 8.72 -8.79 0.83
N VAL A 73 9.62 -8.25 1.64
CA VAL A 73 10.79 -8.97 2.16
C VAL A 73 10.60 -9.17 3.66
N LEU A 74 10.64 -10.42 4.11
CA LEU A 74 10.52 -10.77 5.52
C LEU A 74 11.90 -10.94 6.15
N LYS A 75 12.05 -10.48 7.39
CA LYS A 75 13.24 -10.70 8.18
C LYS A 75 13.22 -12.12 8.77
N ALA A 76 14.28 -12.89 8.58
CA ALA A 76 14.44 -14.19 9.24
C ALA A 76 14.45 -14.04 10.77
N GLU A 77 13.89 -15.01 11.48
CA GLU A 77 13.97 -15.06 12.95
C GLU A 77 15.43 -15.26 13.41
N GLY A 78 15.84 -14.55 14.46
CA GLY A 78 17.19 -14.66 15.03
C GLY A 78 18.33 -13.99 14.25
N ALA A 79 18.03 -13.30 13.15
CA ALA A 79 18.99 -12.49 12.37
C ALA A 79 19.13 -11.04 12.88
#